data_AF-A0A847W114-F1
#
_entry.id   AF-A0A847W114-F1
#
_cell.length_a   1.000
_cell.length_b   1.000
_cell.length_c   1.000
_cell.angle_alpha   90.00
_cell.angle_beta   90.00
_cell.angle_gamma   90.00
#
_symmetry.space_group_name_H-M   'P 1'
#
loop_
_entity.id
_entity.type
_entity.pdbx_description
1 polymer ?
#
loop_
_entity_poly.entity_id
_entity_poly.type
_entity_poly.pdbx_seq_one_letter_code
_entity_poly.pdbx_strand_id
1 'polypeptide(L)'
;MNREKIFLTVNEIFREIFDDPELSVTDKTDANDIEDWDSLEQINLLVAMEKEFLIKFSVDDVENLQNVGETVDLIIRKIEEKGDEQL
;
A
#
# COMPACT_ATOMS: atom_id res chain seq x y z
N MET A 1 -8.02 -12.86 -0.34
CA MET A 1 -8.25 -11.86 0.74
C MET A 1 -9.26 -10.84 0.23
N ASN A 2 -10.06 -10.17 1.07
CA ASN A 2 -10.99 -9.12 0.59
C ASN A 2 -10.37 -7.72 0.77
N ARG A 3 -10.90 -6.73 0.04
CA ARG A 3 -10.41 -5.33 0.06
C ARG A 3 -10.36 -4.72 1.45
N GLU A 4 -11.37 -4.97 2.27
CA GLU A 4 -11.43 -4.47 3.65
C GLU A 4 -10.24 -4.93 4.50
N LYS A 5 -9.90 -6.22 4.46
CA LYS A 5 -8.73 -6.73 5.20
C LYS A 5 -7.42 -6.15 4.68
N ILE A 6 -7.28 -6.01 3.37
CA ILE A 6 -6.09 -5.38 2.76
C ILE A 6 -5.98 -3.94 3.23
N PHE A 7 -7.09 -3.19 3.23
CA PHE A 7 -7.11 -1.80 3.69
C PHE A 7 -6.71 -1.68 5.16
N LEU A 8 -7.22 -2.54 6.04
CA LEU A 8 -6.83 -2.56 7.45
C LEU A 8 -5.33 -2.82 7.61
N THR A 9 -4.78 -3.80 6.90
CA THR A 9 -3.34 -4.08 6.92
C THR A 9 -2.52 -2.91 6.37
N VAL A 10 -2.96 -2.29 5.28
CA VAL A 10 -2.32 -1.07 4.74
C VAL A 10 -2.33 0.03 5.78
N ASN A 11 -3.45 0.27 6.46
CA ASN A 11 -3.53 1.28 7.50
C ASN A 11 -2.53 1.03 8.65
N GLU A 12 -2.35 -0.22 9.09
CA GLU A 12 -1.33 -0.55 10.10
C GLU A 12 0.10 -0.31 9.59
N ILE A 13 0.39 -0.63 8.32
CA ILE A 13 1.70 -0.32 7.71
C ILE A 13 1.96 1.19 7.72
N PHE A 14 0.95 2.01 7.41
CA PHE A 14 1.06 3.47 7.51
C PHE A 14 1.45 3.89 8.93
N ARG A 15 0.76 3.38 9.96
CA ARG A 15 1.09 3.68 11.36
C ARG A 15 2.52 3.29 11.74
N GLU A 16 2.99 2.13 11.28
CA GLU A 16 4.34 1.66 11.55
C GLU A 16 5.42 2.50 10.86
N ILE A 17 5.21 2.87 9.59
CA ILE A 17 6.20 3.67 8.83
C ILE A 17 6.27 5.11 9.35
N PHE A 18 5.14 5.70 9.72
CA PHE A 18 5.08 7.07 10.24
C PHE A 18 5.24 7.18 11.76
N ASP A 19 5.42 6.05 12.47
CA ASP A 19 5.48 5.97 13.94
C ASP A 19 4.31 6.72 14.62
N ASP A 20 3.12 6.65 14.01
CA ASP A 20 1.90 7.31 14.48
C ASP A 20 0.78 6.29 14.66
N PRO A 21 0.49 5.83 15.90
CA PRO A 21 -0.58 4.86 16.15
C PRO A 21 -2.00 5.44 15.99
N GLU A 22 -2.17 6.76 15.96
CA GLU A 22 -3.46 7.42 15.76
C GLU A 22 -3.75 7.70 14.28
N LEU A 23 -2.76 7.57 13.40
CA LEU A 23 -2.92 7.73 11.96
C LEU A 23 -4.02 6.80 11.41
N SER A 24 -4.91 7.39 10.61
CA SER A 24 -5.98 6.68 9.94
C SER A 24 -6.07 7.17 8.51
N VAL A 25 -5.66 6.34 7.57
CA VAL A 25 -5.77 6.64 6.15
C VAL A 25 -7.14 6.28 5.59
N THR A 26 -7.52 6.93 4.49
CA THR A 26 -8.74 6.68 3.74
C THR A 26 -8.40 6.41 2.28
N ASP A 27 -9.34 5.91 1.48
CA ASP A 27 -9.12 5.72 0.04
C ASP A 27 -8.62 6.99 -0.68
N LYS A 28 -8.95 8.19 -0.15
CA LYS A 28 -8.57 9.46 -0.75
C LYS A 28 -7.25 10.02 -0.22
N THR A 29 -6.69 9.44 0.83
CA THR A 29 -5.49 9.95 1.47
C THR A 29 -4.33 9.88 0.48
N ASP A 30 -3.65 11.00 0.29
CA ASP A 30 -2.47 11.14 -0.56
C ASP A 30 -1.30 11.78 0.20
N ALA A 31 -0.14 11.88 -0.46
CA ALA A 31 1.08 12.43 0.15
C ALA A 31 0.97 13.89 0.61
N ASN A 32 -0.03 14.65 0.17
CA ASN A 32 -0.27 16.02 0.66
C ASN A 32 -1.06 16.03 1.98
N ASP A 33 -1.72 14.93 2.35
CA ASP A 33 -2.49 14.83 3.59
C ASP A 33 -1.63 14.46 4.80
N ILE A 34 -0.41 13.95 4.58
CA ILE A 34 0.52 13.50 5.61
C ILE A 34 1.84 14.27 5.43
N GLU A 35 2.18 15.14 6.39
CA GLU A 35 3.34 16.03 6.30
C GLU A 35 4.67 15.28 6.12
N ASP A 36 4.83 14.15 6.81
CA ASP A 36 6.04 13.32 6.74
C ASP A 36 6.07 12.37 5.54
N TRP A 37 5.03 12.36 4.69
CA TRP A 37 4.97 11.46 3.54
C TRP A 37 5.78 12.01 2.36
N ASP A 38 7.09 11.73 2.40
CA ASP A 38 8.01 12.04 1.33
C ASP A 38 8.33 10.83 0.41
N SER A 39 9.29 11.00 -0.50
CA SER A 39 9.72 9.95 -1.43
C SER A 39 10.39 8.74 -0.78
N LEU A 40 11.11 8.92 0.34
CA LEU A 40 11.71 7.81 1.08
C LEU A 40 10.59 7.01 1.76
N GLU A 41 9.60 7.71 2.28
CA GLU A 41 8.50 7.11 3.02
C GLU A 41 7.57 6.37 2.05
N GLN A 42 7.36 6.90 0.85
CA GLN A 42 6.74 6.18 -0.26
C GLN A 42 7.47 4.85 -0.56
N ILE A 43 8.80 4.84 -0.63
CA ILE A 43 9.57 3.62 -0.88
C ILE A 43 9.42 2.64 0.28
N ASN A 44 9.48 3.11 1.53
CA ASN A 44 9.33 2.30 2.73
C ASN A 44 7.94 1.63 2.79
N LEU A 45 6.87 2.38 2.49
CA LEU A 45 5.51 1.87 2.38
C LEU A 45 5.42 0.74 1.34
N LEU A 46 5.91 0.97 0.12
CA LEU A 46 5.89 -0.02 -0.95
C LEU A 46 6.62 -1.31 -0.54
N VAL A 47 7.82 -1.18 0.07
CA VAL A 47 8.61 -2.34 0.53
C VAL A 47 7.92 -3.09 1.67
N ALA A 48 7.26 -2.40 2.59
CA ALA A 48 6.50 -3.03 3.67
C ALA A 48 5.30 -3.81 3.11
N MET A 49 4.56 -3.22 2.17
CA MET A 49 3.42 -3.87 1.51
C MET A 49 3.86 -5.09 0.69
N GLU A 50 4.97 -5.02 -0.05
CA GLU A 50 5.52 -6.18 -0.77
C GLU A 50 5.78 -7.37 0.16
N LYS A 51 6.38 -7.10 1.34
CA LYS A 51 6.69 -8.14 2.32
C LYS A 51 5.43 -8.72 2.95
N GLU A 52 4.50 -7.85 3.34
CA GLU A 52 3.27 -8.24 4.04
C GLU A 52 2.35 -9.08 3.15
N PHE A 53 2.18 -8.67 1.89
CA PHE A 53 1.31 -9.37 0.94
C PHE A 53 2.05 -10.41 0.10
N LEU A 54 3.37 -10.54 0.26
CA LEU A 54 4.25 -11.41 -0.53
C LEU A 54 4.10 -11.16 -2.04
N ILE A 55 4.03 -9.89 -2.44
CA ILE A 55 3.89 -9.44 -3.84
C ILE A 55 5.14 -8.66 -4.28
N LYS A 56 5.21 -8.34 -5.58
CA LYS A 56 6.23 -7.44 -6.14
C LYS A 56 5.59 -6.35 -6.97
N PHE A 57 6.03 -5.12 -6.74
CA PHE A 57 5.68 -3.98 -7.57
C PHE A 57 6.77 -3.72 -8.60
N SER A 58 6.35 -3.46 -9.83
CA SER A 58 7.22 -2.87 -10.85
C SER A 58 7.18 -1.35 -10.77
N VAL A 59 8.13 -0.70 -11.43
CA VAL A 59 8.14 0.78 -11.54
C VAL A 59 6.86 1.27 -12.23
N ASP A 60 6.42 0.57 -13.28
CA ASP A 60 5.21 0.91 -14.04
C ASP A 60 3.93 0.79 -13.19
N ASP A 61 3.91 -0.14 -12.22
CA ASP A 61 2.77 -0.30 -11.31
C ASP A 61 2.58 0.91 -10.39
N VAL A 62 3.68 1.56 -9.98
CA VAL A 62 3.67 2.58 -8.93
C VAL A 62 3.77 4.01 -9.47
N GLU A 63 4.18 4.20 -10.73
CA GLU A 63 4.35 5.52 -11.35
C GLU A 63 3.05 6.36 -11.32
N ASN A 64 1.89 5.71 -11.35
CA ASN A 64 0.59 6.38 -11.44
C ASN A 64 -0.25 6.29 -10.16
N LEU A 65 0.31 5.83 -9.04
CA LEU A 65 -0.43 5.76 -7.78
C LEU A 65 -0.61 7.16 -7.18
N GLN A 66 -1.86 7.58 -7.02
CA GLN A 66 -2.21 8.91 -6.53
C GLN A 66 -2.64 8.91 -5.06
N ASN A 67 -3.21 7.81 -4.57
CA ASN A 67 -3.79 7.73 -3.24
C ASN A 67 -3.73 6.30 -2.69
N VAL A 68 -4.08 6.16 -1.40
CA VAL A 68 -4.13 4.87 -0.71
C VAL A 68 -5.13 3.90 -1.35
N GLY A 69 -6.26 4.39 -1.86
CA GLY A 69 -7.28 3.54 -2.49
C GLY A 69 -6.74 2.82 -3.73
N GLU A 70 -6.03 3.53 -4.60
CA GLU A 70 -5.37 2.95 -5.79
C GLU A 70 -4.27 1.97 -5.39
N THR A 71 -3.54 2.25 -4.31
CA THR A 71 -2.51 1.33 -3.79
C THR A 71 -3.15 0.02 -3.32
N VAL A 72 -4.27 0.09 -2.60
CA VAL A 72 -5.04 -1.09 -2.16
C VAL A 72 -5.57 -1.88 -3.35
N ASP A 73 -6.08 -1.20 -4.39
CA ASP A 73 -6.59 -1.85 -5.60
C ASP A 73 -5.45 -2.53 -6.39
N LEU A 74 -4.27 -1.92 -6.44
CA LEU A 74 -3.08 -2.54 -7.01
C LEU A 74 -2.66 -3.81 -6.26
N ILE A 75 -2.66 -3.77 -4.92
CA ILE A 75 -2.34 -4.95 -4.08
C ILE A 75 -3.32 -6.10 -4.39
N ILE A 76 -4.62 -5.82 -4.51
CA ILE A 76 -5.62 -6.82 -4.86
C ILE A 76 -5.25 -7.50 -6.18
N ARG A 77 -4.98 -6.71 -7.21
CA ARG A 77 -4.58 -7.22 -8.54
C ARG A 77 -3.33 -8.08 -8.47
N LYS A 78 -2.31 -7.65 -7.73
CA LYS A 78 -1.06 -8.44 -7.57
C LYS A 78 -1.28 -9.76 -6.84
N ILE A 79 -2.17 -9.79 -5.84
CA ILE A 79 -2.53 -11.03 -5.13
C ILE A 79 -3.27 -12.00 -6.07
N GLU A 80 -4.17 -11.48 -6.91
CA GLU A 80 -4.91 -12.28 -7.90
C GLU A 80 -3.97 -12.84 -8.97
N GLU A 81 -3.11 -12.01 -9.56
CA GLU A 81 -2.09 -12.41 -10.56
C GLU A 81 -1.17 -13.52 -10.00
N LYS A 82 -0.70 -13.38 -8.76
CA LYS A 82 0.14 -14.39 -8.09
C LYS A 82 -0.59 -15.71 -7.80
N GLY A 83 -1.91 -15.66 -7.59
CA GLY A 83 -2.74 -16.84 -7.38
C GLY A 83 -2.82 -17.71 -8.63
N ASP A 84 -2.83 -17.07 -9.81
CA ASP A 84 -2.91 -17.73 -11.11
C ASP A 84 -1.56 -18.35 -11.54
N GLU A 85 -0.42 -17.74 -11.15
CA GLU A 85 0.93 -18.26 -11.47
C GLU A 85 1.34 -19.52 -10.68
N GLN A 86 0.60 -19.88 -9.63
CA GLN A 86 0.87 -21.04 -8.78
C GLN A 86 -0.01 -22.27 -9.09
N LEU A 87 -0.80 -22.21 -10.17
CA LEU A 87 -1.61 -23.31 -10.70
C LEU A 87 -0.99 -23.90 -11.98
#